data_AF-A0A0S9F1D6-F1
#
_entry.id   AF-A0A0S9F1D6-F1
#
_cell.length_a   1.000
_cell.length_b   1.000
_cell.length_c   1.000
_cell.angle_alpha   90.00
_cell.angle_beta   90.00
_cell.angle_gamma   90.00
#
_symmetry.space_group_name_H-M   'P 1'
#
loop_
_entity.id
_entity.type
_entity.pdbx_description
1 polymer ?
#
loop_
_entity_poly.entity_id
_entity_poly.type
_entity_poly.pdbx_seq_one_letter_code
_entity_poly.pdbx_strand_id
1 'polypeptide(L)'
;MHGWFAGGVAAAGLRTVPGAPPSQSTTTTEGEPRANWSGVAWVMRPYAAPPPEPEAPAAAAPRIVSVLGFRRRFTPEEKAAIEWAAVDRPEQPEAARMQAASLRATLADQAAAQFIDLEDPATVRGVQGLEALGILAAGRATEIFTAPIQPEELP
;
A
#
# COMPACT_ATOMS: atom_id res chain seq x y z
N MET A 1 -22.00 -29.09 10.50
CA MET A 1 -21.02 -28.39 11.35
C MET A 1 -19.91 -29.37 11.67
N HIS A 2 -18.65 -29.03 11.43
CA HIS A 2 -17.49 -29.91 11.68
C HIS A 2 -16.39 -29.09 12.35
N GLY A 3 -15.54 -29.72 13.17
CA GLY A 3 -14.41 -29.02 13.77
C GLY A 3 -13.78 -29.73 14.96
N TRP A 4 -12.55 -29.31 15.30
CA TRP A 4 -11.82 -29.80 16.47
C TRP A 4 -12.42 -29.26 17.77
N PHE A 5 -12.37 -30.05 18.84
CA PHE A 5 -12.75 -29.58 20.18
C PHE A 5 -11.84 -28.43 20.61
N ALA A 6 -12.43 -27.29 20.94
CA ALA A 6 -11.72 -26.05 21.28
C ALA A 6 -11.93 -25.61 22.75
N GLY A 7 -12.54 -26.47 23.58
CA GLY A 7 -12.89 -26.15 24.96
C GLY A 7 -14.40 -26.27 25.23
N GLY A 8 -14.74 -26.54 26.49
CA GLY A 8 -16.12 -26.54 26.96
C GLY A 8 -16.59 -25.13 27.30
N VAL A 9 -17.89 -24.87 27.14
CA VAL A 9 -18.54 -23.63 27.56
C VAL A 9 -19.75 -23.94 28.43
N ALA A 10 -20.07 -23.08 29.39
CA ALA A 10 -21.16 -23.30 30.35
C ALA A 10 -22.56 -23.14 29.74
N ALA A 11 -22.68 -22.41 28.62
CA ALA A 11 -23.94 -22.14 27.95
C ALA A 11 -23.85 -22.52 26.46
N ALA A 12 -24.94 -23.06 25.91
CA ALA A 12 -25.04 -23.34 24.49
C ALA A 12 -24.99 -22.03 23.68
N GLY A 13 -24.21 -22.03 22.60
CA GLY A 13 -24.00 -20.91 21.71
C GLY A 13 -23.62 -21.33 20.29
N LEU A 14 -23.38 -20.35 19.42
CA LEU A 14 -22.87 -20.62 18.06
C LEU A 14 -21.54 -21.39 18.15
N ARG A 15 -21.44 -22.53 17.46
CA ARG A 15 -20.28 -23.46 17.50
C ARG A 15 -20.14 -24.33 18.75
N THR A 16 -21.20 -24.45 19.55
CA THR A 16 -21.31 -25.50 20.57
C THR A 16 -22.03 -26.73 20.01
N VAL A 17 -21.70 -27.92 20.54
CA VAL A 17 -22.36 -29.17 20.16
C VAL A 17 -22.83 -29.91 21.41
N PRO A 18 -23.95 -30.66 21.36
CA PRO A 18 -24.42 -31.44 22.51
C PRO A 18 -23.47 -32.59 22.84
N GLY A 19 -23.27 -32.83 24.14
CA GLY A 19 -22.49 -33.97 24.64
C GLY A 19 -20.99 -33.67 24.78
N ALA A 20 -20.40 -34.18 25.87
CA ALA A 20 -18.97 -34.04 26.13
C ALA A 20 -18.14 -34.90 25.15
N PRO A 21 -16.96 -34.42 24.70
CA PRO A 21 -16.06 -35.22 23.88
C PRO A 21 -15.44 -36.36 24.71
N PRO A 22 -14.98 -37.44 24.05
CA PRO A 22 -14.23 -38.52 24.70
C PRO A 22 -12.86 -38.07 25.23
N SER A 23 -12.35 -36.93 24.77
CA SER A 23 -11.13 -36.30 25.26
C SER A 23 -11.28 -34.78 25.26
N GLN A 24 -10.83 -34.14 26.33
CA GLN A 24 -10.77 -32.68 26.44
C GLN A 24 -9.44 -32.09 25.97
N SER A 25 -8.59 -32.89 25.32
CA SER A 25 -7.33 -32.40 24.74
C SER A 25 -7.59 -31.29 23.72
N THR A 26 -6.84 -30.21 23.85
CA THR A 26 -6.80 -29.09 22.90
C THR A 26 -5.44 -29.02 22.18
N THR A 27 -4.70 -30.13 22.13
CA THR A 27 -3.38 -30.20 21.52
C THR A 27 -3.35 -29.63 20.11
N THR A 28 -2.28 -28.89 19.82
CA THR A 28 -1.96 -28.35 18.49
C THR A 28 -0.81 -29.09 17.83
N THR A 29 -0.33 -30.19 18.43
CA THR A 29 0.70 -31.04 17.84
C THR A 29 0.09 -31.91 16.76
N GLU A 30 0.61 -31.81 15.53
CA GLU A 30 0.13 -32.60 14.40
C GLU A 30 0.27 -34.11 14.66
N GLY A 31 -0.77 -34.87 14.29
CA GLY A 31 -0.82 -36.32 14.48
C GLY A 31 -1.31 -36.78 15.87
N GLU A 32 -1.30 -35.91 16.89
CA GLU A 32 -1.81 -36.29 18.21
C GLU A 32 -3.34 -36.46 18.22
N PRO A 33 -3.88 -37.45 18.94
CA PRO A 33 -5.31 -37.73 18.94
C PRO A 33 -6.09 -36.58 19.60
N ARG A 34 -6.98 -35.94 18.84
CA ARG A 34 -7.89 -34.87 19.30
C ARG A 34 -9.33 -35.17 18.91
N ALA A 35 -10.27 -34.77 19.77
CA ALA A 35 -11.69 -34.94 19.47
C ALA A 35 -12.11 -34.01 18.31
N ASN A 36 -12.76 -34.56 17.30
CA ASN A 36 -13.31 -33.86 16.15
C ASN A 36 -14.81 -34.13 16.05
N TRP A 37 -15.61 -33.09 15.91
CA TRP A 37 -17.05 -33.21 15.70
C TRP A 37 -17.33 -33.54 14.23
N SER A 38 -17.92 -34.71 14.01
CA SER A 38 -18.26 -35.23 12.67
C SER A 38 -19.61 -34.72 12.12
N GLY A 39 -20.31 -33.85 12.84
CA GLY A 39 -21.67 -33.43 12.52
C GLY A 39 -22.74 -34.17 13.33
N VAL A 40 -22.47 -35.41 13.75
CA VAL A 40 -23.40 -36.25 14.52
C VAL A 40 -22.82 -36.78 15.84
N ALA A 41 -21.50 -36.94 15.93
CA ALA A 41 -20.81 -37.42 17.12
C ALA A 41 -19.36 -36.94 17.19
N TRP A 42 -18.79 -37.00 18.40
CA TRP A 42 -17.36 -36.83 18.62
C TRP A 42 -16.58 -38.06 18.17
N VAL A 43 -15.54 -37.86 17.37
CA VAL A 43 -14.62 -38.92 16.92
C VAL A 43 -13.19 -38.50 17.23
N MET A 44 -12.40 -39.41 17.80
CA MET A 44 -10.97 -39.17 17.96
C MET A 44 -10.28 -39.29 16.60
N ARG A 45 -9.58 -38.23 16.19
CA ARG A 45 -8.80 -38.21 14.94
C ARG A 45 -7.41 -37.63 15.23
N PRO A 46 -6.39 -38.03 14.47
CA PRO A 46 -5.10 -37.35 14.49
C PRO A 46 -5.31 -35.87 14.15
N TYR A 47 -4.87 -34.97 15.02
CA TYR A 47 -5.00 -33.53 14.81
C TYR A 47 -4.29 -33.14 13.52
N ALA A 48 -5.00 -32.43 12.65
CA ALA A 48 -4.45 -31.77 11.50
C ALA A 48 -4.46 -30.26 11.79
N ALA A 49 -3.27 -29.67 11.85
CA ALA A 49 -3.13 -28.23 11.97
C ALA A 49 -3.81 -27.56 10.75
N PRO A 50 -4.59 -26.49 10.96
CA PRO A 50 -5.00 -25.65 9.85
C PRO A 50 -3.76 -25.25 9.03
N PRO A 51 -3.83 -25.22 7.69
CA PRO A 51 -2.76 -24.65 6.89
C PRO A 51 -2.40 -23.27 7.45
N PRO A 52 -1.11 -22.91 7.55
CA PRO A 52 -0.73 -21.56 7.92
C PRO A 52 -1.44 -20.59 6.97
N GLU A 53 -2.09 -19.58 7.52
CA GLU A 53 -2.69 -18.52 6.71
C GLU A 53 -1.57 -17.89 5.87
N PRO A 54 -1.76 -17.67 4.55
CA PRO A 54 -0.72 -17.07 3.73
C PRO A 54 -0.29 -15.76 4.38
N GLU A 55 1.00 -15.67 4.68
CA GLU A 55 1.59 -14.48 5.27
C GLU A 55 1.24 -13.30 4.36
N ALA A 56 0.54 -12.30 4.91
CA ALA A 56 0.20 -11.11 4.15
C ALA A 56 1.49 -10.56 3.54
N PRO A 57 1.52 -10.20 2.24
CA PRO A 57 2.74 -9.72 1.62
C PRO A 57 3.29 -8.57 2.47
N ALA A 58 4.57 -8.68 2.86
CA ALA A 58 5.24 -7.62 3.59
C ALA A 58 4.99 -6.30 2.85
N ALA A 59 4.48 -5.29 3.57
CA ALA A 59 4.26 -3.98 3.00
C ALA A 59 5.55 -3.52 2.32
N ALA A 60 5.47 -3.18 1.03
CA ALA A 60 6.63 -2.71 0.28
C ALA A 60 7.26 -1.54 1.04
N ALA A 61 8.58 -1.55 1.19
CA ALA A 61 9.28 -0.46 1.85
C ALA A 61 8.97 0.86 1.10
N PRO A 62 8.71 1.97 1.83
CA PRO A 62 8.33 3.22 1.20
C PRO A 62 9.42 3.72 0.25
N ARG A 63 9.03 4.18 -0.92
CA ARG A 63 9.93 4.60 -2.00
C ARG A 63 10.33 6.07 -1.86
N ILE A 64 11.13 6.34 -0.82
CA ILE A 64 11.54 7.70 -0.44
C ILE A 64 12.85 8.12 -1.11
N VAL A 65 12.90 9.35 -1.63
CA VAL A 65 14.10 10.00 -2.19
C VAL A 65 14.29 11.41 -1.59
N SER A 66 15.50 11.94 -1.65
CA SER A 66 15.77 13.35 -1.38
C SER A 66 15.07 14.25 -2.39
N VAL A 67 14.80 15.51 -2.02
CA VAL A 67 14.23 16.51 -2.94
C VAL A 67 15.12 16.71 -4.18
N LEU A 68 16.43 16.71 -4.00
CA LEU A 68 17.39 16.82 -5.11
C LEU A 68 17.37 15.57 -6.01
N GLY A 69 17.30 14.37 -5.42
CA GLY A 69 17.16 13.11 -6.15
C GLY A 69 15.93 13.14 -7.05
N PHE A 70 14.77 13.48 -6.49
CA PHE A 70 13.54 13.64 -7.27
C PHE A 70 13.68 14.69 -8.39
N ARG A 71 14.25 15.88 -8.11
CA ARG A 71 14.50 16.88 -9.15
C ARG A 71 15.43 16.36 -10.24
N ARG A 72 16.41 15.51 -9.94
CA ARG A 72 17.34 14.93 -10.94
C ARG A 72 16.67 13.91 -11.85
N ARG A 73 15.51 13.37 -11.49
CA ARG A 73 14.70 12.54 -12.38
C ARG A 73 14.15 13.29 -13.59
N PHE A 74 14.07 14.62 -13.55
CA PHE A 74 13.63 15.47 -14.65
C PHE A 74 14.82 16.00 -15.47
N THR A 75 14.65 16.11 -16.78
CA THR A 75 15.63 16.72 -17.68
C THR A 75 15.73 18.24 -17.45
N PRO A 76 16.84 18.89 -17.85
CA PRO A 76 16.93 20.35 -17.81
C PRO A 76 15.80 21.05 -18.58
N GLU A 77 15.41 20.52 -19.72
CA GLU A 77 14.35 21.06 -20.58
C GLU A 77 12.98 20.94 -19.90
N GLU A 78 12.68 19.79 -19.29
CA GLU A 78 11.45 19.58 -18.51
C GLU A 78 11.36 20.56 -17.35
N LYS A 79 12.46 20.76 -16.61
CA LYS A 79 12.52 21.74 -15.51
C LYS A 79 12.23 23.14 -16.03
N ALA A 80 12.86 23.55 -17.13
CA ALA A 80 12.63 24.85 -17.73
C ALA A 80 11.18 25.02 -18.19
N ALA A 81 10.57 23.98 -18.77
CA ALA A 81 9.17 23.99 -19.18
C ALA A 81 8.21 24.13 -17.99
N ILE A 82 8.48 23.42 -16.89
CA ILE A 82 7.72 23.51 -15.63
C ILE A 82 7.82 24.94 -15.07
N GLU A 83 9.03 25.49 -14.93
CA GLU A 83 9.25 26.85 -14.45
C GLU A 83 8.56 27.88 -15.36
N TRP A 84 8.63 27.70 -16.68
CA TRP A 84 7.96 28.57 -17.65
C TRP A 84 6.43 28.51 -17.56
N ALA A 85 5.87 27.32 -17.32
CA ALA A 85 4.43 27.14 -17.11
C ALA A 85 3.95 27.78 -15.79
N ALA A 86 4.85 27.93 -14.81
CA ALA A 86 4.56 28.52 -13.50
C ALA A 86 4.57 30.07 -13.52
N VAL A 87 5.06 30.69 -14.61
CA VAL A 87 5.08 32.15 -14.78
C VAL A 87 3.66 32.71 -14.97
N ASP A 88 3.25 33.62 -14.08
CA ASP A 88 2.02 34.39 -14.27
C ASP A 88 2.18 35.40 -15.41
N ARG A 89 1.22 35.39 -16.33
CA ARG A 89 1.20 36.23 -17.52
C ARG A 89 -0.12 37.03 -17.57
N PRO A 90 -0.07 38.36 -17.40
CA PRO A 90 -1.27 39.18 -17.24
C PRO A 90 -2.19 39.18 -18.47
N GLU A 91 -1.66 38.87 -19.65
CA GLU A 91 -2.39 38.75 -20.90
C GLU A 91 -3.16 37.43 -21.04
N GLN A 92 -2.91 36.44 -20.18
CA GLN A 92 -3.62 35.16 -20.21
C GLN A 92 -4.97 35.21 -19.47
N PRO A 93 -5.93 34.34 -19.84
CA PRO A 93 -7.17 34.18 -19.10
C PRO A 93 -6.93 33.83 -17.62
N GLU A 94 -7.84 34.26 -16.74
CA GLU A 94 -7.76 34.03 -15.29
C GLU A 94 -7.50 32.55 -14.94
N ALA A 95 -8.15 31.62 -15.64
CA ALA A 95 -7.96 30.19 -15.43
C ALA A 95 -6.48 29.73 -15.61
N ALA A 96 -5.80 30.24 -16.64
CA ALA A 96 -4.40 29.89 -16.91
C ALA A 96 -3.46 30.55 -15.89
N ARG A 97 -3.77 31.78 -15.45
CA ARG A 97 -3.04 32.47 -14.39
C ARG A 97 -3.18 31.75 -13.04
N MET A 98 -4.39 31.27 -12.72
CA MET A 98 -4.66 30.44 -11.55
C MET A 98 -3.93 29.10 -11.61
N GLN A 99 -3.84 28.49 -12.79
CA GLN A 99 -3.06 27.27 -12.99
C GLN A 99 -1.57 27.52 -12.74
N ALA A 100 -1.00 28.60 -13.25
CA ALA A 100 0.39 28.99 -12.98
C ALA A 100 0.62 29.24 -11.48
N ALA A 101 -0.32 29.89 -10.79
CA ALA A 101 -0.27 30.06 -9.33
C ALA A 101 -0.31 28.73 -8.57
N SER A 102 -1.19 27.80 -8.98
CA SER A 102 -1.26 26.45 -8.40
C SER A 102 0.06 25.69 -8.58
N LEU A 103 0.66 25.76 -9.78
CA LEU A 103 1.94 25.10 -10.05
C LEU A 103 3.06 25.68 -9.17
N ARG A 104 3.12 27.01 -9.02
CA ARG A 104 4.09 27.66 -8.12
C ARG A 104 3.93 27.21 -6.67
N ALA A 105 2.71 27.09 -6.17
CA ALA A 105 2.45 26.60 -4.82
C ALA A 105 2.99 25.17 -4.63
N THR A 106 2.68 24.26 -5.57
CA THR A 106 3.19 22.88 -5.52
C THR A 106 4.72 22.81 -5.59
N LEU A 107 5.36 23.64 -6.41
CA LEU A 107 6.83 23.72 -6.48
C LEU A 107 7.45 24.23 -5.16
N ALA A 108 6.78 25.17 -4.49
CA ALA A 108 7.22 25.66 -3.19
C ALA A 108 7.07 24.59 -2.10
N ASP A 109 5.96 23.86 -2.09
CA ASP A 109 5.74 22.74 -1.16
C ASP A 109 6.81 21.64 -1.36
N GLN A 110 7.08 21.28 -2.62
CA GLN A 110 8.13 20.32 -2.96
C GLN A 110 9.52 20.80 -2.50
N ALA A 111 9.82 22.09 -2.67
CA ALA A 111 11.09 22.66 -2.23
C ALA A 111 11.23 22.71 -0.69
N ALA A 112 10.11 22.82 0.04
CA ALA A 112 10.08 22.81 1.49
C ALA A 112 10.03 21.40 2.11
N ALA A 113 9.78 20.37 1.31
CA ALA A 113 9.72 18.99 1.77
C ALA A 113 11.09 18.51 2.31
N GLN A 114 11.06 17.64 3.32
CA GLN A 114 12.29 16.99 3.84
C GLN A 114 12.75 15.86 2.90
N PHE A 115 11.78 15.15 2.33
CA PHE A 115 11.96 14.06 1.39
C PHE A 115 10.73 13.98 0.48
N ILE A 116 10.85 13.24 -0.62
CA ILE A 116 9.76 12.96 -1.55
C ILE A 116 9.48 11.47 -1.49
N ASP A 117 8.22 11.12 -1.23
CA ASP A 117 7.73 9.75 -1.40
C ASP A 117 7.20 9.59 -2.82
N LEU A 118 7.81 8.68 -3.59
CA LEU A 118 7.41 8.42 -4.97
C LEU A 118 6.05 7.71 -5.09
N GLU A 119 5.52 7.16 -4.00
CA GLU A 119 4.23 6.50 -3.94
C GLU A 119 3.14 7.38 -3.31
N ASP A 120 3.50 8.57 -2.80
CA ASP A 120 2.52 9.50 -2.26
C ASP A 120 1.53 9.95 -3.34
N PRO A 121 0.21 9.78 -3.13
CA PRO A 121 -0.81 10.13 -4.13
C PRO A 121 -0.83 11.61 -4.53
N ALA A 122 -0.35 12.52 -3.69
CA ALA A 122 -0.26 13.94 -4.07
C ALA A 122 0.91 14.17 -5.04
N THR A 123 2.08 13.57 -4.76
CA THR A 123 3.26 13.59 -5.63
C THR A 123 2.94 12.97 -6.99
N VAL A 124 2.27 11.80 -7.01
CA VAL A 124 1.87 11.12 -8.25
C VAL A 124 0.92 11.99 -9.09
N ARG A 125 -0.12 12.56 -8.47
CA ARG A 125 -1.06 13.45 -9.16
C ARG A 125 -0.39 14.70 -9.69
N GLY A 126 0.58 15.26 -8.97
CA GLY A 126 1.33 16.44 -9.41
C GLY A 126 2.05 16.20 -10.74
N VAL A 127 2.84 15.12 -10.83
CA VAL A 127 3.60 14.80 -12.05
C VAL A 127 2.68 14.35 -13.19
N GLN A 128 1.62 13.59 -12.91
CA GLN A 128 0.59 13.26 -13.91
C GLN A 128 -0.12 14.51 -14.44
N GLY A 129 -0.34 15.51 -13.58
CA GLY A 129 -0.88 16.80 -13.99
C GLY A 129 0.03 17.51 -15.00
N LEU A 130 1.35 17.48 -14.81
CA LEU A 130 2.30 18.06 -15.75
C LEU A 130 2.24 17.39 -17.14
N GLU A 131 2.04 16.08 -17.17
CA GLU A 131 1.84 15.33 -18.41
C GLU A 131 0.49 15.64 -19.07
N ALA A 132 -0.60 15.70 -18.29
CA ALA A 132 -1.92 16.05 -18.80
C ALA A 132 -1.98 17.48 -19.39
N LEU A 133 -1.14 18.38 -18.88
CA LEU A 133 -0.97 19.74 -19.38
C LEU A 133 0.00 19.84 -20.58
N GLY A 134 0.60 18.72 -21.00
CA GLY A 134 1.58 18.68 -22.08
C GLY A 134 2.93 19.33 -21.73
N ILE A 135 3.19 19.62 -20.45
CA ILE A 135 4.49 20.11 -19.96
C ILE A 135 5.51 18.97 -20.00
N LEU A 136 5.06 17.75 -19.70
CA LEU A 136 5.82 16.52 -19.91
C LEU A 136 5.27 15.76 -21.12
N ALA A 137 6.14 15.00 -21.79
CA ALA A 137 5.72 14.08 -22.84
C ALA A 137 4.89 12.93 -22.26
N ALA A 138 4.02 12.33 -23.09
CA ALA A 138 3.21 11.18 -22.68
C ALA A 138 4.08 9.97 -22.32
N GLY A 139 3.74 9.31 -21.21
CA GLY A 139 4.51 8.22 -20.59
C GLY A 139 5.60 8.69 -19.62
N ARG A 140 5.94 9.98 -19.61
CA ARG A 140 7.08 10.50 -18.84
C ARG A 140 6.83 10.46 -17.35
N ALA A 141 5.60 10.71 -16.91
CA ALA A 141 5.23 10.61 -15.51
C ALA A 141 5.48 9.19 -14.97
N THR A 142 5.13 8.16 -15.75
CA THR A 142 5.38 6.76 -15.40
C THR A 142 6.87 6.49 -15.23
N GLU A 143 7.70 6.90 -16.19
CA GLU A 143 9.14 6.70 -16.11
C GLU A 143 9.77 7.30 -14.85
N ILE A 144 9.33 8.52 -14.47
CA ILE A 144 9.82 9.21 -13.26
C ILE A 144 9.53 8.38 -12.00
N PHE A 145 8.41 7.67 -11.93
CA PHE A 145 8.05 6.87 -10.74
C PHE A 145 8.55 5.42 -10.79
N THR A 146 8.61 4.80 -11.97
CA THR A 146 8.97 3.37 -12.09
C THR A 146 10.47 3.13 -12.23
N ALA A 147 11.26 4.15 -12.57
CA ALA A 147 12.70 4.02 -12.63
C ALA A 147 13.27 3.59 -11.26
N PRO A 148 14.23 2.63 -11.24
CA PRO A 148 14.92 2.22 -10.01
C PRO A 148 15.49 3.42 -9.26
N ILE A 149 15.37 3.42 -7.93
CA ILE A 149 15.99 4.44 -7.07
C ILE A 149 17.49 4.20 -7.05
N GLN A 150 18.27 5.21 -7.44
CA GLN A 150 19.72 5.17 -7.39
C GLN A 150 20.24 5.56 -6.00
N PRO A 151 21.43 5.09 -5.59
CA PRO A 151 22.01 5.43 -4.28
C PRO A 151 22.14 6.94 -4.03
N GLU A 152 22.44 7.73 -5.05
CA GLU A 152 22.58 9.19 -4.97
C GLU A 152 21.25 9.95 -4.82
N GLU A 153 20.12 9.24 -4.92
CA GLU A 153 18.79 9.83 -4.73
C GLU A 153 18.28 9.69 -3.30
N LEU A 154 18.92 8.86 -2.48
CA LEU A 154 18.48 8.62 -1.11
C LEU A 154 18.61 9.91 -0.25
N PRO A 155 17.74 10.10 0.77
CA PRO A 155 17.79 11.22 1.71
C PRO A 155 19.11 11.39 2.46
#